data_AF-A0A374P2N6-F1
#
_entry.id   AF-A0A374P2N6-F1
#
_cell.length_a   1.000
_cell.length_b   1.000
_cell.length_c   1.000
_cell.angle_alpha   90.00
_cell.angle_beta   90.00
_cell.angle_gamma   90.00
#
_symmetry.space_group_name_H-M   'P 1'
#
loop_
_entity.id
_entity.type
_entity.pdbx_description
1 polymer ?
#
loop_
_entity_poly.entity_id
_entity_poly.type
_entity_poly.pdbx_seq_one_letter_code
_entity_poly.pdbx_strand_id
1 'polypeptide(L)'
;MERGRKCGTMRKIIFLLISLVVILLVRAAVLQGSVGTMEKTVDTAQSGSSEISFQGKKEERYRFSYSSTVKEGTLEMLLTDKGGNVLQTYETGISSNREIFMKNDDIYSVVVAYKDFVGSYDVKIEK
;
A
#
# COMPACT_ATOMS: atom_id res chain seq x y z
N MET A 1 -28.61 44.91 -27.39
CA MET A 1 -29.34 43.70 -26.97
C MET A 1 -28.38 42.51 -26.99
N GLU A 2 -27.47 42.42 -26.00
CA GLU A 2 -26.36 41.45 -25.94
C GLU A 2 -26.79 40.06 -25.40
N ARG A 3 -27.79 39.42 -26.02
CA ARG A 3 -28.27 38.10 -25.54
C ARG A 3 -27.62 36.88 -26.24
N GLY A 4 -26.85 37.09 -27.30
CA GLY A 4 -26.25 35.97 -28.08
C GLY A 4 -24.90 35.44 -27.57
N ARG A 5 -24.15 36.21 -26.77
CA ARG A 5 -22.75 35.87 -26.41
C ARG A 5 -22.58 35.02 -25.15
N LYS A 6 -23.66 34.80 -24.39
CA LYS A 6 -23.62 34.08 -23.11
C LYS A 6 -23.71 32.55 -23.26
N CYS A 7 -24.41 32.03 -24.28
CA CYS A 7 -24.68 30.60 -24.40
C CYS A 7 -23.43 29.77 -24.77
N GLY A 8 -22.60 30.25 -25.70
CA GLY A 8 -21.34 29.59 -26.06
C GLY A 8 -20.28 29.67 -24.96
N THR A 9 -20.23 30.78 -24.22
CA THR A 9 -19.28 31.01 -23.12
C THR A 9 -19.61 30.13 -21.91
N MET A 10 -20.91 29.97 -21.57
CA MET A 10 -21.38 29.07 -20.51
C MET A 10 -21.02 27.61 -20.78
N ARG A 11 -21.21 27.13 -22.03
CA ARG A 11 -20.82 25.76 -22.41
C ARG A 11 -19.31 25.54 -22.26
N LYS A 12 -18.49 26.50 -22.69
CA LYS A 12 -17.02 26.44 -22.54
C LYS A 12 -16.58 26.44 -21.07
N ILE A 13 -17.24 27.22 -20.21
CA ILE A 13 -16.97 27.23 -18.76
C ILE A 13 -17.30 25.88 -18.13
N ILE A 14 -18.42 25.26 -18.51
CA ILE A 14 -18.79 23.92 -18.02
C ILE A 14 -17.75 22.87 -18.42
N PHE A 15 -17.28 22.87 -19.68
CA PHE A 15 -16.22 21.95 -20.12
C PHE A 15 -14.89 22.19 -19.40
N LEU A 16 -14.53 23.44 -19.11
CA LEU A 16 -13.32 23.77 -18.35
C LEU A 16 -13.42 23.28 -16.89
N LEU A 17 -14.58 23.44 -16.25
CA LEU A 17 -14.80 22.95 -14.89
C LEU A 17 -14.78 21.43 -14.83
N ILE A 18 -15.43 20.73 -15.77
CA ILE A 18 -15.38 19.26 -15.85
C ILE A 18 -13.94 18.78 -16.10
N SER A 19 -13.21 19.41 -17.03
CA SER A 19 -11.81 19.09 -17.29
C SER A 19 -10.94 19.27 -16.05
N LEU A 20 -11.11 20.37 -15.30
CA LEU A 20 -10.38 20.61 -14.06
C LEU A 20 -10.69 19.55 -13.00
N VAL A 21 -11.96 19.17 -12.83
CA VAL A 21 -12.37 18.11 -11.90
C VAL A 21 -11.78 16.77 -12.30
N VAL A 22 -11.80 16.41 -13.59
CA VAL A 22 -11.20 15.17 -14.09
C VAL A 22 -9.68 15.16 -13.84
N ILE A 23 -8.99 16.27 -14.08
CA ILE A 23 -7.56 16.40 -13.81
C ILE A 23 -7.27 16.23 -12.31
N LEU A 24 -8.09 16.80 -11.42
CA LEU A 24 -7.93 16.64 -9.97
C LEU A 24 -8.17 15.18 -9.52
N LEU A 25 -9.18 14.51 -10.08
CA LEU A 25 -9.46 13.10 -9.79
C LEU A 25 -8.33 12.18 -10.28
N VAL A 26 -7.81 12.42 -11.48
CA VAL A 26 -6.66 11.67 -12.02
C VAL A 26 -5.41 11.90 -11.16
N ARG A 27 -5.15 13.14 -10.73
CA ARG A 27 -4.02 13.43 -9.84
C ARG A 27 -4.16 12.77 -8.48
N ALA A 28 -5.37 12.70 -7.92
CA ALA A 28 -5.64 11.99 -6.67
C ALA A 28 -5.44 10.47 -6.81
N ALA A 29 -5.82 9.89 -7.96
CA ALA A 29 -5.61 8.47 -8.24
C ALA A 29 -4.13 8.12 -8.47
N VAL A 30 -3.38 8.98 -9.15
CA VAL A 30 -1.92 8.81 -9.37
C VAL A 30 -1.13 8.96 -8.06
N LEU A 31 -1.70 9.61 -7.04
CA LEU A 31 -1.06 9.78 -5.73
C LEU A 31 -1.10 8.51 -4.85
N GLN A 32 -1.85 7.47 -5.25
CA GLN A 32 -1.83 6.15 -4.60
C GLN A 32 -0.58 5.38 -5.07
N GLY A 33 0.58 5.89 -4.68
CA GLY A 33 1.86 5.30 -5.04
C GLY A 33 2.08 3.99 -4.29
N SER A 34 2.56 2.97 -5.00
CA SER A 34 3.21 1.82 -4.36
C SER A 34 4.36 2.33 -3.50
N VAL A 35 4.33 2.00 -2.22
CA VAL A 35 5.33 2.38 -1.22
C VAL A 35 6.45 1.34 -1.18
N GLY A 36 6.10 0.07 -1.34
CA GLY A 36 7.06 -1.02 -1.40
C GLY A 36 6.39 -2.37 -1.61
N THR A 37 7.13 -3.30 -2.20
CA THR A 37 6.66 -4.66 -2.50
C THR A 37 7.75 -5.67 -2.22
N MET A 38 7.38 -6.85 -1.72
CA MET A 38 8.30 -7.94 -1.46
C MET A 38 7.58 -9.26 -1.67
N GLU A 39 8.16 -10.08 -2.53
CA GLU A 39 7.64 -11.39 -2.87
C GLU A 39 8.77 -12.40 -2.88
N LYS A 40 8.44 -13.64 -2.50
CA LYS A 40 9.37 -14.76 -2.57
C LYS A 40 8.63 -16.08 -2.67
N THR A 41 9.20 -16.98 -3.47
CA THR A 41 8.85 -18.40 -3.49
C THR A 41 10.06 -19.20 -3.04
N VAL A 42 9.82 -20.20 -2.20
CA VAL A 42 10.85 -21.07 -1.62
C VAL A 42 10.42 -22.51 -1.88
N ASP A 43 11.10 -23.18 -2.81
CA ASP A 43 10.77 -24.53 -3.27
C ASP A 43 11.44 -25.64 -2.43
N THR A 44 12.51 -25.30 -1.70
CA THR A 44 13.22 -26.20 -0.78
C THR A 44 13.38 -25.53 0.58
N ALA A 45 13.30 -26.33 1.66
CA ALA A 45 13.28 -25.81 3.02
C ALA A 45 14.44 -24.83 3.27
N GLN A 46 14.09 -23.58 3.54
CA GLN A 46 15.05 -22.51 3.79
C GLN A 46 14.60 -21.67 4.98
N SER A 47 15.58 -21.13 5.71
CA SER A 47 15.36 -20.12 6.75
C SER A 47 15.93 -18.77 6.31
N GLY A 48 15.34 -17.68 6.80
CA GLY A 48 15.80 -16.33 6.48
C GLY A 48 14.82 -15.25 6.89
N SER A 49 15.13 -14.03 6.49
CA SER A 49 14.25 -12.89 6.68
C SER A 49 14.37 -11.93 5.51
N SER A 50 13.39 -11.06 5.38
CA SER A 50 13.37 -9.97 4.40
C SER A 50 12.59 -8.80 5.00
N GLU A 51 12.95 -7.58 4.60
CA GLU A 51 12.42 -6.36 5.19
C GLU A 51 12.18 -5.31 4.10
N ILE A 52 11.05 -4.61 4.20
CA ILE A 52 10.81 -3.34 3.51
C ILE A 52 10.65 -2.25 4.55
N SER A 53 11.44 -1.18 4.45
CA SER A 53 11.27 0.02 5.26
C SER A 53 10.67 1.15 4.44
N PHE A 54 9.79 1.95 5.04
CA PHE A 54 9.19 3.12 4.41
C PHE A 54 9.00 4.27 5.40
N GLN A 55 9.01 5.49 4.88
CA GLN A 55 8.69 6.68 5.67
C GLN A 55 7.16 6.79 5.82
N GLY A 56 6.67 6.52 7.03
CA GLY A 56 5.29 6.80 7.42
C GLY A 56 5.15 8.25 7.87
N LYS A 57 3.98 8.84 7.60
CA LYS A 57 3.60 10.12 8.19
C LYS A 57 2.40 9.94 9.12
N LYS A 58 2.41 10.68 10.21
CA LYS A 58 1.34 10.69 11.21
C LYS A 58 -0.02 10.92 10.55
N GLU A 59 -0.99 10.13 10.97
CA GLU A 59 -2.39 10.16 10.50
C GLU A 59 -2.57 9.83 9.01
N GLU A 60 -1.50 9.51 8.27
CA GLU A 60 -1.64 8.93 6.94
C GLU A 60 -2.03 7.45 7.02
N ARG A 61 -2.90 7.06 6.10
CA ARG A 61 -3.39 5.69 5.96
C ARG A 61 -2.54 4.96 4.94
N TYR A 62 -2.18 3.73 5.27
CA TYR A 62 -1.49 2.82 4.37
C TYR A 62 -2.29 1.53 4.25
N ARG A 63 -2.39 1.00 3.03
CA ARG A 63 -2.95 -0.32 2.74
C ARG A 63 -1.84 -1.34 2.63
N PHE A 64 -1.93 -2.39 3.43
CA PHE A 64 -1.03 -3.54 3.43
C PHE A 64 -1.79 -4.71 2.84
N SER A 65 -1.47 -5.07 1.60
CA SER A 65 -1.98 -6.27 0.95
C SER A 65 -0.97 -7.39 1.14
N TYR A 66 -1.40 -8.55 1.60
CA TYR A 66 -0.51 -9.68 1.87
C TYR A 66 -1.17 -10.99 1.45
N SER A 67 -0.36 -11.88 0.90
CA SER A 67 -0.77 -13.24 0.62
C SER A 67 0.36 -14.22 0.91
N SER A 68 0.02 -15.42 1.37
CA SER A 68 1.01 -16.47 1.55
C SER A 68 0.42 -17.86 1.41
N THR A 69 1.27 -18.80 1.01
CA THR A 69 1.02 -20.24 1.06
C THR A 69 2.15 -20.87 1.86
N VAL A 70 1.81 -21.57 2.94
CA VAL A 70 2.78 -22.28 3.79
C VAL A 70 2.57 -23.77 3.57
N LYS A 71 3.53 -24.44 2.94
CA LYS A 71 3.51 -25.91 2.77
C LYS A 71 4.27 -26.60 3.90
N GLU A 72 5.42 -26.05 4.28
CA GLU A 72 6.26 -26.54 5.37
C GLU A 72 6.88 -25.37 6.15
N GLY A 73 7.28 -25.64 7.39
CA GLY A 73 7.96 -24.67 8.25
C GLY A 73 7.06 -23.59 8.82
N THR A 74 7.66 -22.46 9.16
CA THR A 74 6.98 -21.30 9.75
C THR A 74 7.23 -20.05 8.93
N LEU A 75 6.19 -19.21 8.85
CA LEU A 75 6.24 -17.88 8.25
C LEU A 75 5.66 -16.89 9.27
N GLU A 76 6.34 -15.76 9.46
CA GLU A 76 5.87 -14.65 10.28
C GLU A 76 5.97 -13.37 9.47
N MET A 77 4.93 -12.54 9.53
CA MET A 77 4.84 -11.27 8.82
C MET A 77 4.40 -10.19 9.80
N LEU A 78 5.24 -9.17 10.01
CA LEU A 78 5.06 -8.14 11.04
C LEU A 78 5.19 -6.74 10.46
N LEU A 79 4.37 -5.81 10.93
CA LEU A 79 4.64 -4.37 10.84
C LEU A 79 5.27 -3.92 12.16
N THR A 80 6.39 -3.22 12.07
CA THR A 80 7.14 -2.69 13.20
C THR A 80 7.40 -1.20 13.04
N ASP A 81 7.57 -0.50 14.16
CA ASP A 81 8.16 0.85 14.16
C ASP A 81 9.70 0.78 14.11
N LYS A 82 10.35 1.93 13.99
CA LYS A 82 11.82 2.06 14.02
C LYS A 82 12.49 1.45 15.26
N GLY A 83 11.77 1.37 16.38
CA GLY A 83 12.25 0.74 17.62
C GLY A 83 12.13 -0.79 17.62
N GLY A 84 11.56 -1.38 16.57
CA GLY A 84 11.28 -2.81 16.48
C GLY A 84 10.02 -3.23 17.24
N ASN A 85 9.20 -2.29 17.72
CA ASN A 85 7.95 -2.65 18.40
C ASN A 85 6.94 -3.15 17.37
N VAL A 86 6.33 -4.31 17.65
CA VAL A 86 5.31 -4.88 16.78
C VAL A 86 4.02 -4.07 16.88
N LEU A 87 3.61 -3.50 15.76
CA LEU A 87 2.35 -2.76 15.62
C LEU A 87 1.23 -3.64 15.07
N GLN A 88 1.57 -4.60 14.22
CA GLN A 88 0.64 -5.55 13.63
C GLN A 88 1.33 -6.86 13.29
N THR A 89 0.68 -7.98 13.60
CA THR A 89 1.02 -9.30 13.07
C THR A 89 0.01 -9.67 11.98
N TYR A 90 0.48 -10.10 10.82
CA TYR A 90 -0.38 -10.53 9.72
C TYR A 90 -0.57 -12.04 9.75
N GLU A 91 -1.77 -12.49 9.42
CA GLU A 91 -2.10 -13.91 9.34
C GLU A 91 -1.43 -14.54 8.12
N THR A 92 -0.95 -15.78 8.26
CA THR A 92 -0.23 -16.51 7.20
C THR A 92 -1.08 -17.63 6.61
N GLY A 93 -0.78 -18.05 5.39
CA GLY A 93 -1.54 -19.09 4.68
C GLY A 93 -2.84 -18.60 4.04
N ILE A 94 -3.07 -17.28 4.03
CA ILE A 94 -4.25 -16.64 3.45
C ILE A 94 -3.84 -15.48 2.53
N SER A 95 -4.82 -14.91 1.83
CA SER A 95 -4.72 -13.64 1.12
C SER A 95 -5.69 -12.63 1.73
N SER A 96 -5.20 -11.46 2.10
CA SER A 96 -5.99 -10.44 2.78
C SER A 96 -5.34 -9.05 2.65
N ASN A 97 -6.02 -8.02 3.15
CA ASN A 97 -5.45 -6.69 3.27
C ASN A 97 -5.86 -6.05 4.61
N ARG A 98 -5.08 -5.07 5.06
CA ARG A 98 -5.40 -4.22 6.21
C ARG A 98 -5.05 -2.77 5.92
N GLU A 99 -5.89 -1.86 6.36
CA GLU A 99 -5.59 -0.43 6.38
C GLU A 99 -5.16 -0.01 7.79
N ILE A 100 -4.05 0.72 7.89
CA ILE A 100 -3.49 1.16 9.18
C ILE A 100 -3.14 2.65 9.07
N PHE A 101 -3.54 3.41 10.08
CA PHE A 101 -3.12 4.81 10.25
C PHE A 101 -1.81 4.86 11.05
N MET A 102 -0.80 5.55 10.53
CA MET A 102 0.47 5.69 11.24
C MET A 102 0.32 6.65 12.41
N LYS A 103 0.89 6.29 13.56
CA LYS A 103 0.77 7.08 14.78
C LYS A 103 1.69 8.30 14.79
N ASN A 104 2.85 8.20 14.15
CA ASN A 104 3.91 9.20 14.17
C ASN A 104 4.55 9.37 12.78
N ASP A 105 5.26 10.48 12.59
CA ASP A 105 6.19 10.64 11.46
C ASP A 105 7.46 9.84 11.79
N ASP A 106 7.59 8.63 11.23
CA ASP A 106 8.73 7.75 11.51
C ASP A 106 8.96 6.75 10.35
N ILE A 107 10.07 6.01 10.44
CA ILE A 107 10.32 4.86 9.59
C ILE A 107 9.59 3.65 10.18
N TYR A 108 8.83 2.98 9.33
CA TYR A 108 8.16 1.73 9.64
C TYR A 108 8.74 0.63 8.76
N SER A 109 8.76 -0.59 9.27
CA SER A 109 9.26 -1.75 8.56
C SER A 109 8.23 -2.87 8.51
N VAL A 110 8.02 -3.45 7.35
CA VAL A 110 7.39 -4.78 7.23
C VAL A 110 8.49 -5.83 7.18
N VAL A 111 8.51 -6.70 8.18
CA VAL A 111 9.48 -7.78 8.33
C VAL A 111 8.79 -9.10 8.05
N VAL A 112 9.39 -9.91 7.19
CA VAL A 112 8.99 -11.30 6.95
C VAL A 112 10.13 -12.19 7.41
N ALA A 113 9.87 -13.04 8.40
CA ALA A 113 10.81 -14.01 8.92
C ALA A 113 10.27 -15.42 8.69
N TYR A 114 11.13 -16.34 8.30
CA TYR A 114 10.71 -17.69 7.99
C TYR A 114 11.78 -18.71 8.38
N LYS A 115 11.34 -19.89 8.81
CA LYS A 115 12.20 -20.98 9.26
C LYS A 115 11.75 -22.29 8.66
N ASP A 116 12.71 -23.03 8.10
CA ASP A 116 12.51 -24.31 7.40
C ASP A 116 11.31 -24.25 6.44
N PHE A 117 11.15 -23.10 5.79
CA PHE A 117 9.96 -22.72 5.06
C PHE A 117 9.98 -23.27 3.64
N VAL A 118 8.86 -23.84 3.22
CA VAL A 118 8.54 -24.15 1.82
C VAL A 118 7.19 -23.53 1.52
N GLY A 119 7.11 -22.70 0.49
CA GLY A 119 5.91 -21.91 0.23
C GLY A 119 6.18 -20.64 -0.55
N SER A 120 5.22 -19.71 -0.49
CA SER A 120 5.35 -18.40 -1.10
C SER A 120 4.72 -17.31 -0.25
N TYR A 121 5.19 -16.09 -0.41
CA TYR A 121 4.56 -14.89 0.14
C TYR A 121 4.70 -13.71 -0.82
N ASP A 122 3.73 -12.80 -0.77
CA ASP A 122 3.71 -11.50 -1.46
C ASP A 122 3.16 -10.48 -0.47
N VAL A 123 3.87 -9.36 -0.30
CA VAL A 123 3.44 -8.22 0.49
C VAL A 123 3.58 -6.94 -0.32
N LYS A 124 2.54 -6.10 -0.29
CA LYS A 124 2.48 -4.79 -0.95
C LYS A 124 1.99 -3.74 0.03
N ILE A 125 2.67 -2.60 -0.01
CA ILE A 125 2.36 -1.42 0.80
C ILE A 125 1.97 -0.30 -0.17
N GLU A 126 0.81 0.29 0.04
CA GLU A 126 0.25 1.35 -0.81
C GLU A 126 -0.30 2.47 0.07
N LYS A 127 -0.41 3.66 -0.51
CA LYS A 127 -0.94 4.87 0.12
C LYS A 127 -2.33 5.21 -0.39
#